data_AF-K9LK05-F1
#
_entry.id   AF-K9LK05-F1
#
_cell.length_a   1.000
_cell.length_b   1.000
_cell.length_c   1.000
_cell.angle_alpha   90.00
_cell.angle_beta   90.00
_cell.angle_gamma   90.00
#
_symmetry.space_group_name_H-M   'P 1'
#
loop_
_entity.id
_entity.type
_entity.pdbx_description
1 polymer ?
#
loop_
_entity_poly.entity_id
_entity_poly.type
_entity_poly.pdbx_seq_one_letter_code
_entity_poly.pdbx_strand_id
1 'polypeptide(L)' 'KLEAIVVTGIKPLSGRGTNFKDPEYGWVYATPHLGEAAVALVSPKLRHDRTENRWKVVRKLKVAGDGGLFI' A
#
# COMPACT_ATOMS: atom_id res chain seq x y z
N LYS A 1 0.62 -8.38 19.88
CA LYS A 1 0.79 -9.56 19.00
C LYS A 1 0.96 -9.05 17.57
N LEU A 2 2.00 -9.49 16.85
CA LEU A 2 2.18 -9.14 15.44
C LEU A 2 1.03 -9.75 14.62
N GLU A 3 0.31 -8.92 13.84
CA GLU A 3 -0.82 -9.42 13.03
C GLU A 3 -0.39 -9.96 11.67
N ALA A 4 0.48 -9.27 10.95
CA ALA A 4 0.95 -9.68 9.63
C ALA A 4 2.29 -9.02 9.26
N ILE A 5 3.03 -9.68 8.38
CA ILE A 5 4.15 -9.11 7.62
C ILE A 5 3.72 -9.09 6.16
N VAL A 6 3.79 -7.94 5.51
CA VAL A 6 3.37 -7.76 4.11
C VAL A 6 4.57 -7.34 3.28
N VAL A 7 4.89 -8.12 2.25
CA VAL A 7 5.97 -7.81 1.31
C VAL A 7 5.42 -6.90 0.21
N THR A 8 5.97 -5.69 0.09
CA THR A 8 5.42 -4.64 -0.80
C THR A 8 6.32 -4.29 -1.98
N GLY A 9 7.62 -4.57 -1.91
CA GLY A 9 8.60 -4.19 -2.95
C GLY A 9 9.96 -3.81 -2.36
N ILE A 10 10.78 -3.12 -3.14
CA ILE A 10 12.13 -2.70 -2.75
C ILE A 10 12.04 -1.46 -1.86
N LYS A 11 12.50 -1.57 -0.60
CA LYS A 11 12.61 -0.44 0.35
C LYS A 11 11.38 0.48 0.34
N PRO A 12 10.22 0.05 0.88
CA PRO A 12 9.10 0.96 1.10
C PRO A 12 9.56 2.16 1.94
N LEU A 13 9.13 3.36 1.56
CA LEU A 13 9.44 4.57 2.30
C LEU A 13 8.88 4.48 3.72
N SER A 14 9.77 4.69 4.69
CA SER A 14 9.40 4.79 6.09
C SER A 14 8.60 6.07 6.31
N GLY A 15 7.32 5.94 6.68
CA GLY A 15 6.43 7.08 6.91
C GLY A 15 5.02 6.65 7.32
N ARG A 16 4.14 7.62 7.55
CA ARG A 16 2.72 7.38 7.88
C ARG A 16 1.87 6.96 6.68
N GLY A 17 2.43 7.02 5.46
CA GLY A 17 1.73 6.76 4.20
C GLY A 17 0.46 7.58 4.03
N THR A 18 -0.45 7.10 3.17
CA THR A 18 -1.77 7.71 2.96
C THR A 18 -2.84 6.62 2.98
N ASN A 19 -3.93 6.87 3.71
CA ASN A 19 -5.11 6.00 3.70
C ASN A 19 -6.22 6.66 2.89
N PHE A 20 -6.85 5.92 1.99
CA PHE A 20 -8.01 6.38 1.23
C PHE A 20 -8.91 5.19 0.86
N LYS A 21 -10.11 5.49 0.37
CA LYS A 21 -11.04 4.47 -0.12
C LYS A 21 -10.84 4.28 -1.61
N ASP A 22 -10.27 3.13 -1.99
CA ASP A 22 -10.22 2.65 -3.36
C ASP A 22 -11.62 2.13 -3.77
N PRO A 23 -12.10 2.45 -4.99
CA PRO A 23 -13.43 2.06 -5.45
C PRO A 23 -13.62 0.54 -5.59
N GLU A 24 -12.55 -0.22 -5.81
CA GLU A 24 -12.57 -1.67 -6.02
C GLU A 24 -12.24 -2.43 -4.73
N TYR A 25 -11.22 -1.96 -4.00
CA TYR A 25 -10.67 -2.68 -2.86
C TYR A 25 -11.09 -2.15 -1.49
N GLY A 26 -11.87 -1.07 -1.43
CA GLY A 26 -12.27 -0.46 -0.16
C GLY A 26 -11.13 0.35 0.44
N TRP A 27 -10.97 0.34 1.77
CA TRP A 27 -9.87 1.09 2.36
C TRP A 27 -8.52 0.47 1.99
N VAL A 28 -7.58 1.33 1.63
CA VAL A 28 -6.21 0.95 1.29
C VAL A 28 -5.22 1.92 1.93
N TYR A 29 -4.04 1.40 2.21
CA TYR A 29 -2.86 2.12 2.65
C TYR A 29 -1.84 2.17 1.52
N ALA A 30 -1.43 3.36 1.10
CA ALA A 30 -0.42 3.57 0.08
C ALA A 30 0.97 3.78 0.68
N THR A 31 1.96 3.07 0.14
CA THR A 31 3.38 3.26 0.45
C THR A 31 4.22 3.33 -0.85
N PRO A 32 4.93 4.44 -1.10
CA PRO A 32 5.89 4.54 -2.20
C PRO A 32 7.18 3.79 -1.87
N HIS A 33 7.97 3.45 -2.89
CA HIS A 33 9.22 2.69 -2.76
C HIS A 33 10.43 3.50 -3.22
N LEU A 34 11.56 3.37 -2.50
CA LEU A 34 12.85 3.94 -2.91
C LEU A 34 13.59 2.96 -3.82
N GLY A 35 14.06 3.43 -4.98
CA GLY A 35 14.71 2.57 -5.97
C GLY A 35 13.75 1.72 -6.80
N GLU A 36 12.44 1.90 -6.62
CA GLU A 36 11.38 1.30 -7.45
C GLU A 36 10.37 2.42 -7.75
N ALA A 37 10.10 2.71 -9.03
CA ALA A 37 9.11 3.71 -9.45
C ALA A 37 7.67 3.18 -9.27
N ALA A 38 7.34 2.75 -8.05
CA ALA A 38 6.07 2.14 -7.70
C ALA A 38 5.54 2.62 -6.36
N VAL A 39 4.21 2.58 -6.25
CA VAL A 39 3.45 2.74 -5.01
C VAL A 39 2.64 1.46 -4.79
N ALA A 40 2.85 0.78 -3.67
CA ALA A 40 2.02 -0.36 -3.30
C ALA A 40 0.82 0.08 -2.47
N LEU A 41 -0.37 -0.42 -2.85
CA LEU A 41 -1.59 -0.29 -2.08
C LEU A 41 -1.81 -1.59 -1.29
N VAL A 42 -1.86 -1.48 0.03
CA VAL A 42 -2.11 -2.59 0.95
C VAL A 42 -3.51 -2.44 1.51
N SER A 43 -4.31 -3.51 1.51
CA SER A 43 -5.61 -3.48 2.19
C SER A 43 -5.40 -3.79 3.69
N PRO A 44 -5.64 -2.81 4.59
CA PRO A 44 -5.53 -3.02 6.02
C PRO A 44 -6.73 -3.81 6.54
N LYS A 45 -6.63 -4.32 7.76
CA LYS A 45 -7.78 -4.91 8.45
C LYS A 45 -8.61 -3.80 9.11
N LEU A 46 -9.63 -3.31 8.42
CA LEU A 46 -10.70 -2.54 9.06
C LEU A 46 -11.94 -3.41 9.24
N ARG A 47 -12.79 -3.05 10.21
CA ARG A 47 -14.03 -3.78 10.54
C ARG A 47 -14.98 -3.91 9.33
N HIS A 48 -14.91 -3.01 8.36
CA HIS A 48 -15.81 -2.94 7.21
C HIS A 48 -15.18 -3.41 5.89
N ASP A 49 -13.90 -3.80 5.88
CA ASP A 49 -13.21 -4.19 4.64
C ASP A 49 -13.49 -5.64 4.26
N ARG A 50 -13.44 -5.90 2.95
CA ARG A 50 -13.61 -7.24 2.38
C ARG A 50 -12.53 -8.17 2.94
N THR A 51 -12.98 -9.28 3.51
CA THR A 51 -12.14 -10.19 4.29
C THR A 51 -11.04 -10.87 3.47
N GLU A 52 -11.25 -11.00 2.16
CA GLU A 52 -10.40 -11.71 1.19
C GLU A 52 -9.07 -11.00 0.89
N ASN A 53 -9.02 -9.67 0.99
CA ASN A 53 -7.87 -8.85 0.60
C ASN A 53 -7.02 -8.37 1.78
N ARG A 54 -7.42 -8.72 3.01
CA ARG A 54 -6.75 -8.27 4.23
C ARG A 54 -5.26 -8.62 4.24
N TRP A 55 -4.44 -7.63 4.52
CA TRP A 55 -2.98 -7.73 4.61
C TRP A 55 -2.31 -8.17 3.31
N LYS A 56 -2.93 -7.87 2.16
CA LYS A 56 -2.35 -8.13 0.84
C LYS A 56 -2.08 -6.82 0.13
N VAL A 57 -1.05 -6.84 -0.72
CA VAL A 57 -0.87 -5.82 -1.75
C VAL A 57 -1.95 -6.06 -2.80
N VAL A 58 -2.87 -5.13 -2.94
CA VAL A 58 -4.00 -5.23 -3.88
C VAL A 58 -3.70 -4.54 -5.21
N ARG A 59 -2.77 -3.58 -5.22
CA ARG A 59 -2.38 -2.87 -6.43
C ARG A 59 -0.94 -2.35 -6.30
N LYS A 60 -0.22 -2.33 -7.42
CA LYS A 60 1.00 -1.54 -7.59
C LYS A 60 0.76 -0.49 -8.67
N LEU A 61 0.91 0.77 -8.31
CA LEU A 61 0.82 1.89 -9.24
C LEU A 61 2.23 2.24 -9.70
N LYS A 62 2.44 2.37 -11.02
CA LYS A 62 3.70 2.89 -11.55
C LYS A 62 3.66 4.41 -11.50
N VAL A 63 4.72 5.03 -11.00
CA VAL A 63 4.84 6.49 -10.88
C VAL A 63 5.95 7.02 -11.78
N ALA A 64 5.93 8.33 -12.08
CA ALA A 64 6.83 8.96 -13.05
C ALA A 64 8.29 9.12 -12.58
N GLY A 65 8.66 8.52 -11.44
CA GLY A 65 10.03 8.53 -10.92
C GLY A 65 10.20 7.54 -9.76
N ASP A 66 11.45 7.15 -9.53
CA ASP A 66 11.91 6.46 -8.33
C ASP A 66 11.78 7.43 -7.13
N GLY A 67 11.19 6.97 -6.02
CA GLY A 67 11.23 7.73 -4.75
C GLY A 67 10.43 9.03 -4.74
N GLY A 68 9.53 9.24 -5.70
CA GLY A 68 8.67 10.41 -5.76
C GLY A 68 7.80 10.56 -4.51
N LEU A 69 7.99 11.66 -3.77
CA LEU A 69 7.22 11.99 -2.56
C LEU A 69 5.75 12.35 -2.89
N PHE A 70 5.46 12.70 -4.14
CA PHE A 70 4.16 13.17 -4.61
C PHE A 70 3.59 12.20 -5.64
N ILE A 71 2.30 11.86 -5.46
CA ILE A 71 1.47 10.99 -6.31
C ILE A 71 0.44 11.87 -7.01
#